data_AF-A0A2D6AI95-F1
#
_entry.id   AF-A0A2D6AI95-F1
#
_cell.length_a   1.000
_cell.length_b   1.000
_cell.length_c   1.000
_cell.angle_alpha   90.00
_cell.angle_beta   90.00
_cell.angle_gamma   90.00
#
_symmetry.space_group_name_H-M   'P 1'
#
loop_
_entity.id
_entity.type
_entity.pdbx_description
1 polymer ?
#
loop_
_entity_poly.entity_id
_entity_poly.type
_entity_poly.pdbx_seq_one_letter_code
_entity_poly.pdbx_strand_id
1 'polypeptide(L)'
;MYKHIMKLENWSVIGGQVHGTRPYTAPELFSGSCLAGEVYNHFRFQDGEPVRTSMICKVKGRRITTHSGHVYELGKIHPDYRQFLKHFFPNWDWRNPVKMKK
;
A
#
# COMPACT_ATOMS: atom_id res chain seq x y z
N MET A 1 4.35 20.71 -2.34
CA MET A 1 3.67 19.42 -2.56
C MET A 1 4.24 18.82 -3.84
N TYR A 2 5.08 17.78 -3.75
CA TYR A 2 5.71 17.20 -4.94
C TYR A 2 4.65 16.46 -5.77
N LYS A 3 4.49 16.89 -7.03
CA LYS A 3 3.47 16.42 -7.96
C LYS A 3 3.95 15.19 -8.76
N HIS A 4 4.95 14.47 -8.24
CA HIS A 4 5.53 13.30 -8.91
C HIS A 4 4.71 12.07 -8.57
N ILE A 5 4.22 11.36 -9.59
CA ILE A 5 3.49 10.10 -9.43
C ILE A 5 4.50 8.97 -9.62
N MET A 6 4.69 8.18 -8.58
CA MET A 6 5.49 6.95 -8.62
C MET A 6 4.59 5.79 -9.04
N LYS A 7 5.19 4.75 -9.60
CA LYS A 7 4.48 3.51 -9.93
C LYS A 7 4.88 2.42 -8.96
N LEU A 8 3.90 1.62 -8.51
CA LEU A 8 4.14 0.51 -7.61
C LEU A 8 3.67 -0.79 -8.27
N GLU A 9 4.62 -1.58 -8.74
CA GLU A 9 4.41 -2.91 -9.30
C GLU A 9 4.51 -3.97 -8.21
N ASN A 10 4.10 -5.19 -8.54
CA ASN A 10 4.12 -6.34 -7.64
C ASN A 10 3.54 -6.01 -6.25
N TRP A 11 2.47 -5.22 -6.23
CA TRP A 11 2.05 -4.53 -5.02
C TRP A 11 1.13 -5.39 -4.14
N SER A 12 1.18 -5.15 -2.84
CA SER A 12 0.28 -5.73 -1.84
C SER A 12 -0.06 -4.72 -0.73
N VAL A 13 -1.19 -4.93 -0.04
CA VAL A 13 -1.52 -4.18 1.18
C VAL A 13 -0.97 -4.96 2.37
N ILE A 14 -0.20 -4.28 3.21
CA ILE A 14 0.36 -4.86 4.43
C ILE A 14 -0.08 -4.05 5.66
N GLY A 15 -0.09 -4.71 6.82
CA GLY A 15 -0.34 -4.04 8.09
C GLY A 15 0.76 -3.04 8.41
N GLY A 16 0.39 -1.84 8.85
CA GLY A 16 1.33 -0.77 9.19
C GLY A 16 2.20 -1.07 10.41
N GLN A 17 1.85 -2.06 11.22
CA GLN A 17 2.68 -2.50 12.34
C GLN A 17 3.55 -3.71 11.96
N VAL A 18 4.76 -3.41 11.54
CA VAL A 18 5.87 -4.37 11.57
C VAL A 18 6.84 -3.82 12.60
N HIS A 19 6.72 -4.29 13.84
CA HIS A 19 7.81 -4.49 14.80
C HIS A 19 7.23 -5.39 15.89
N GLY A 20 7.88 -6.54 16.10
CA GLY A 20 7.42 -7.61 16.97
C GLY A 20 7.26 -7.20 18.44
N THR A 21 6.45 -8.00 19.13
CA THR A 21 6.37 -8.14 20.60
C THR A 21 6.34 -6.81 21.36
N ARG A 22 5.30 -6.03 21.06
CA ARG A 22 5.03 -4.70 21.62
C ARG A 22 4.81 -4.79 23.13
N PRO A 23 5.32 -3.86 23.96
CA PRO A 23 4.82 -3.80 25.32
C PRO A 23 3.46 -3.09 25.38
N TYR A 24 3.29 -1.91 24.76
CA TYR A 24 2.01 -1.18 24.80
C TYR A 24 1.69 -0.34 23.54
N THR A 25 0.42 -0.34 23.10
CA THR A 25 -0.18 0.61 22.15
C THR A 25 -1.64 0.84 22.57
N ALA A 26 -1.98 2.08 22.86
CA ALA A 26 -3.32 2.62 23.09
C ALA A 26 -3.20 4.11 22.68
N PRO A 27 -4.22 4.81 22.14
CA PRO A 27 -5.65 4.49 22.02
C PRO A 27 -6.16 4.44 20.56
N GLU A 28 -7.04 3.54 20.13
CA GLU A 28 -7.18 2.13 20.44
C GLU A 28 -6.72 1.37 19.18
N LEU A 29 -5.45 0.93 19.21
CA LEU A 29 -4.78 0.02 18.27
C LEU A 29 -4.80 0.42 16.78
N PHE A 30 -4.18 1.58 16.54
CA PHE A 30 -3.90 2.19 15.24
C PHE A 30 -3.31 1.19 14.21
N SER A 31 -4.13 0.79 13.25
CA SER A 31 -3.82 -0.19 12.19
C SER A 31 -3.93 0.45 10.80
N GLY A 32 -3.04 1.39 10.49
CA GLY A 32 -2.93 1.96 9.15
C GLY A 32 -2.46 0.89 8.16
N SER A 33 -3.09 0.80 7.00
CA SER A 33 -2.57 -0.04 5.91
C SER A 33 -1.40 0.67 5.23
N CYS A 34 -0.33 -0.06 4.96
CA CYS A 34 0.77 0.38 4.10
C CYS A 34 0.71 -0.39 2.77
N LEU A 35 1.44 0.08 1.78
CA LEU A 35 1.73 -0.70 0.58
C LEU A 35 3.13 -1.28 0.68
N ALA A 36 3.29 -2.47 0.11
CA ALA A 36 4.59 -3.03 -0.25
C ALA A 36 4.59 -3.35 -1.74
N GLY A 37 5.75 -3.29 -2.38
CA GLY A 37 5.91 -3.62 -3.79
C GLY A 37 7.20 -3.07 -4.37
N GLU A 38 7.34 -3.19 -5.68
CA GLU A 38 8.49 -2.70 -6.45
C GLU A 38 8.20 -1.29 -6.94
N VAL A 39 9.05 -0.33 -6.59
CA VAL A 39 8.86 1.07 -6.95
C VAL A 39 9.52 1.41 -8.28
N TYR A 40 8.89 2.30 -9.04
CA TYR A 40 9.43 2.86 -10.28
C TYR A 40 9.21 4.37 -10.31
N ASN A 41 10.11 5.08 -10.99
CA ASN A 41 10.13 6.55 -11.07
C ASN A 41 10.24 7.23 -9.69
N HIS A 42 10.96 6.61 -8.76
CA HIS A 42 11.21 7.17 -7.44
C HIS A 42 12.52 7.97 -7.44
N PHE A 43 12.49 9.18 -6.91
CA PHE A 43 13.66 10.09 -6.88
C PHE A 43 14.81 9.63 -5.96
N ARG A 44 14.59 8.60 -5.13
CA ARG A 44 15.57 8.07 -4.16
C ARG A 44 15.86 6.58 -4.28
N PHE A 45 14.98 5.84 -4.96
CA PHE A 45 15.06 4.38 -5.02
C PHE A 45 15.22 4.00 -6.48
N GLN A 46 15.94 2.92 -6.72
CA GLN A 46 16.10 2.41 -8.07
C GLN A 46 14.80 1.79 -8.56
N ASP A 47 14.60 1.80 -9.87
CA ASP A 47 13.45 1.13 -10.48
C ASP A 47 13.52 -0.38 -10.20
N GLY A 48 12.39 -0.94 -9.76
CA GLY A 48 12.29 -2.33 -9.32
C GLY A 48 12.70 -2.57 -7.87
N GLU A 49 13.14 -1.54 -7.13
CA GLU A 49 13.55 -1.71 -5.74
C GLU A 49 12.33 -2.01 -4.85
N PRO A 50 12.40 -3.05 -3.98
CA PRO A 50 11.32 -3.38 -3.08
C PRO A 50 11.21 -2.33 -1.97
N VAL A 51 10.05 -1.70 -1.87
CA VAL A 51 9.78 -0.68 -0.87
C VAL A 51 8.58 -1.03 0.00
N ARG A 52 8.59 -0.48 1.21
CA ARG A 52 7.42 -0.37 2.07
C ARG A 52 7.07 1.10 2.22
N THR A 53 5.83 1.46 1.90
CA THR A 53 5.38 2.84 1.99
C THR A 53 4.99 3.21 3.41
N SER A 54 4.91 4.51 3.67
CA SER A 54 4.15 5.04 4.82
C SER A 54 2.66 4.66 4.71
N MET A 55 1.92 4.86 5.80
CA MET A 55 0.48 4.57 5.85
C MET A 55 -0.29 5.25 4.73
N ILE A 56 -1.27 4.54 4.18
CA ILE A 56 -2.21 5.06 3.20
C ILE A 56 -3.11 6.09 3.88
N CYS A 57 -3.15 7.32 3.35
CA CYS A 57 -4.01 8.39 3.85
C CYS A 57 -5.17 8.70 2.91
N LYS A 58 -5.02 8.43 1.60
CA LYS A 58 -6.07 8.67 0.61
C LYS A 58 -6.03 7.63 -0.50
N VAL A 59 -7.21 7.19 -0.92
CA VAL A 59 -7.38 6.29 -2.06
C VAL A 59 -8.30 6.93 -3.10
N LYS A 60 -7.86 6.94 -4.36
CA LYS A 60 -8.67 7.34 -5.53
C LYS A 60 -8.47 6.31 -6.63
N GLY A 61 -9.32 5.29 -6.65
CA GLY A 61 -9.18 4.15 -7.55
C GLY A 61 -7.83 3.46 -7.33
N ARG A 62 -6.97 3.49 -8.35
CA ARG A 62 -5.60 2.92 -8.31
C ARG A 62 -4.52 3.90 -7.89
N ARG A 63 -4.87 5.13 -7.53
CA ARG A 63 -3.94 6.14 -7.02
C ARG A 63 -4.04 6.23 -5.51
N ILE A 64 -2.91 6.03 -4.85
CA ILE A 64 -2.79 5.94 -3.41
C ILE A 64 -1.87 7.06 -2.93
N THR A 65 -2.35 7.88 -2.00
CA THR A 65 -1.53 8.89 -1.33
C THR A 65 -1.13 8.35 0.04
N THR A 66 0.15 8.47 0.36
CA THR A 66 0.70 8.06 1.65
C THR A 66 0.83 9.26 2.59
N HIS A 67 0.96 8.99 3.89
CA HIS A 67 1.13 10.02 4.92
C HIS A 67 2.37 10.90 4.69
N SER A 68 3.41 10.38 4.02
CA SER A 68 4.59 11.15 3.61
C SER A 68 4.34 12.10 2.43
N GLY A 69 3.13 12.13 1.88
CA GLY A 69 2.73 13.02 0.78
C GLY A 69 3.05 12.49 -0.63
N HIS A 70 3.60 11.28 -0.74
CA HIS A 70 3.90 10.65 -2.02
C HIS A 70 2.63 10.02 -2.63
N VAL A 71 2.56 10.01 -3.95
CA VAL A 71 1.45 9.42 -4.70
C VAL A 71 1.94 8.25 -5.53
N TYR A 72 1.35 7.09 -5.30
CA TYR A 72 1.64 5.85 -6.02
C TYR A 72 0.47 5.46 -6.91
N GLU A 73 0.77 5.13 -8.16
CA GLU A 73 -0.16 4.47 -9.07
C GLU A 73 0.10 2.97 -9.06
N LEU A 74 -0.93 2.19 -8.71
CA LEU A 74 -0.83 0.74 -8.58
C LEU A 74 -0.73 0.08 -9.97
N GLY A 75 0.31 -0.72 -10.16
CA GLY A 75 0.53 -1.58 -11.32
C GLY A 75 0.00 -2.99 -11.13
N LYS A 76 0.73 -4.00 -11.59
CA LYS A 76 0.40 -5.41 -11.39
C LYS A 76 0.43 -5.74 -9.91
N ILE A 77 -0.60 -6.47 -9.46
CA ILE A 77 -0.72 -6.94 -8.08
C ILE A 77 0.21 -8.13 -7.85
N HIS A 78 0.72 -8.27 -6.62
CA HIS A 78 1.49 -9.44 -6.22
C HIS A 78 0.67 -10.73 -6.40
N PRO A 79 1.22 -11.80 -7.01
CA PRO A 79 0.47 -13.02 -7.33
C PRO A 79 -0.16 -13.68 -6.09
N ASP A 80 0.59 -13.82 -5.00
CA ASP A 80 0.08 -14.44 -3.77
C ASP A 80 -1.00 -13.59 -3.10
N TYR A 81 -0.84 -12.25 -3.14
CA TYR A 81 -1.85 -11.35 -2.61
C TYR A 81 -3.13 -11.40 -3.45
N ARG A 82 -3.01 -11.53 -4.77
CA ARG A 82 -4.16 -11.77 -5.67
C ARG A 82 -4.87 -13.09 -5.34
N GLN A 83 -4.13 -14.17 -5.08
CA GLN A 83 -4.71 -15.45 -4.69
C GLN A 83 -5.46 -15.34 -3.36
N PHE A 84 -4.85 -14.70 -2.36
CA PHE A 84 -5.47 -14.38 -1.08
C PHE A 84 -6.80 -13.61 -1.28
N LEU A 85 -6.78 -12.53 -2.07
CA LEU A 85 -7.99 -11.74 -2.34
C LEU A 85 -9.07 -12.55 -3.07
N LYS A 86 -8.70 -13.38 -4.04
CA LYS A 86 -9.67 -14.24 -4.74
C LYS A 86 -10.33 -15.24 -3.80
N HIS A 87 -9.58 -15.78 -2.83
CA HIS A 87 -10.09 -16.76 -1.88
C HIS A 87 -10.99 -16.13 -0.80
N PHE A 88 -10.54 -15.04 -0.17
CA PHE A 88 -11.24 -14.44 0.98
C PHE A 88 -12.22 -13.32 0.59
N PHE A 89 -12.05 -12.71 -0.58
CA PHE A 89 -12.81 -11.55 -1.05
C PHE A 89 -13.23 -11.72 -2.53
N PRO A 90 -14.11 -12.69 -2.86
CA PRO A 90 -14.45 -13.02 -4.25
C PRO A 90 -15.07 -11.85 -5.04
N ASN A 91 -15.68 -10.88 -4.35
CA ASN A 91 -16.25 -9.66 -4.94
C ASN A 91 -15.28 -8.46 -4.95
N TRP A 92 -13.98 -8.70 -4.80
CA TRP A 92 -12.96 -7.64 -4.82
C TRP A 92 -12.86 -6.98 -6.20
N ASP A 93 -12.94 -5.64 -6.23
CA ASP A 93 -12.88 -4.84 -7.46
C ASP A 93 -11.44 -4.37 -7.73
N TRP A 94 -10.81 -4.89 -8.78
CA TRP A 94 -9.45 -4.53 -9.17
C TRP A 94 -9.30 -3.08 -9.67
N ARG A 95 -10.39 -2.40 -10.03
CA ARG A 95 -10.42 -0.99 -10.41
C ARG A 95 -10.41 -0.07 -9.19
N ASN A 96 -10.95 -0.54 -8.07
CA ASN A 96 -10.94 0.12 -6.76
C ASN A 96 -10.34 -0.82 -5.71
N PRO A 97 -9.05 -1.19 -5.87
CA PRO A 97 -8.46 -2.36 -5.22
C PRO A 97 -8.21 -2.17 -3.72
N VAL A 98 -8.15 -0.93 -3.24
CA VAL A 98 -7.96 -0.62 -1.83
C VAL A 98 -9.17 0.16 -1.34
N LYS A 99 -9.76 -0.27 -0.23
CA LYS A 99 -10.86 0.45 0.43
C LYS A 99 -10.41 0.83 1.84
N MET A 100 -10.50 2.12 2.17
CA MET A 100 -10.30 2.56 3.55
C MET A 100 -11.58 2.32 4.33
N LYS A 101 -11.47 1.70 5.51
CA LYS A 101 -12.56 1.72 6.49
C LYS A 101 -12.67 3.16 6.98
N LYS A 102 -13.87 3.75 6.82
CA LYS A 102 -14.19 5.06 7.39
C LYS A 102 -14.32 4.94 8.90
#